data_AF-A0A560G199-F1
#
_entry.id   AF-A0A560G199-F1
#
_cell.length_a   1.000
_cell.length_b   1.000
_cell.length_c   1.000
_cell.angle_alpha   90.00
_cell.angle_beta   90.00
_cell.angle_gamma   90.00
#
_symmetry.space_group_name_H-M   'P 1'
#
loop_
_entity.id
_entity.type
_entity.pdbx_description
1 polymer ?
#
loop_
_entity_poly.entity_id
_entity_poly.type
_entity_poly.pdbx_seq_one_letter_code
_entity_poly.pdbx_strand_id
1 'polypeptide(L)'
;MSLAERERKTKGVIFGRSLNHRPEPVAGESVASPLRLTDVEYFTLPQKSWRDQVRLFLQASGLSTIPMMTRLRWQAHDTIEWLQASLLGKGRAKRVAITHPVQLLPAMEFLMGLPPDLDVERRMIQTLVGRALIDYRKRISQEREKPLLFAREASNYFYAGFKDQQMISKVSAPSEQFFIVQRIYNNYYYFRLFYICSIISREPAEGANKLFSKFMRSSFFLSTVQDDGTLAAKPSYRSLPPKDHVVYLAKRDNALQARLREDSGLRTELQSVLRYFRPLRG
;
A
#
# COMPACT_ATOMS: atom_id res chain seq x y z
N MET A 1 -35.87 31.33 -11.77
CA MET A 1 -34.57 31.05 -11.12
C MET A 1 -33.72 30.28 -12.09
N SER A 2 -32.59 30.85 -12.50
CA SER A 2 -31.74 30.24 -13.54
C SER A 2 -30.95 29.06 -13.00
N LEU A 3 -30.53 28.13 -13.86
CA LEU A 3 -29.63 27.02 -13.50
C LEU A 3 -28.35 27.50 -12.81
N ALA A 4 -27.86 28.70 -13.16
CA ALA A 4 -26.69 29.34 -12.55
C ALA A 4 -26.91 29.75 -11.08
N GLU A 5 -28.14 29.98 -10.64
CA GLU A 5 -28.45 30.28 -9.23
C GLU A 5 -28.55 29.03 -8.36
N ARG A 6 -28.83 27.85 -8.95
CA ARG A 6 -28.82 26.58 -8.22
C ARG A 6 -27.40 26.11 -7.90
N GLU A 7 -26.44 26.32 -8.79
CA GLU A 7 -25.03 25.97 -8.55
C GLU A 7 -24.40 26.79 -7.42
N ARG A 8 -24.84 28.03 -7.19
CA ARG A 8 -24.33 28.88 -6.09
C ARG A 8 -24.80 28.44 -4.70
N LYS A 9 -25.86 27.64 -4.60
CA LYS A 9 -26.44 27.19 -3.30
C LYS A 9 -26.04 25.79 -2.87
N THR A 10 -25.49 24.98 -3.77
CA THR A 10 -24.92 23.66 -3.44
C THR A 10 -23.48 23.82 -2.98
N LYS A 11 -23.28 23.81 -1.66
CA LYS A 11 -21.97 23.63 -1.05
C LYS A 11 -21.29 22.37 -1.62
N GLY A 12 -20.24 22.56 -2.42
CA GLY A 12 -19.08 21.66 -2.51
C GLY A 12 -19.24 20.27 -3.16
N VAL A 13 -20.43 19.79 -3.49
CA VAL A 13 -20.61 18.43 -4.03
C VAL A 13 -20.81 18.48 -5.56
N ILE A 14 -19.89 17.88 -6.32
CA ILE A 14 -20.13 17.61 -7.74
C ILE A 14 -20.95 16.33 -7.84
N PHE A 15 -22.27 16.48 -8.03
CA PHE A 15 -23.14 15.34 -8.28
C PHE A 15 -22.61 14.51 -9.47
N GLY A 16 -22.43 13.21 -9.25
CA GLY A 16 -22.01 12.26 -10.28
C GLY A 16 -20.50 12.06 -10.45
N ARG A 17 -19.64 12.64 -9.60
CA ARG A 17 -18.20 12.32 -9.56
C ARG A 17 -17.80 11.75 -8.20
N SER A 18 -17.04 10.66 -8.23
CA SER A 18 -16.45 10.04 -7.05
C SER A 18 -14.96 9.88 -7.27
N LEU A 19 -14.17 10.04 -6.19
CA LEU A 19 -12.74 9.81 -6.23
C LEU A 19 -12.42 8.38 -6.67
N ASN A 20 -11.46 8.27 -7.58
CA ASN A 20 -10.85 7.00 -7.88
C ASN A 20 -9.81 6.67 -6.79
N HIS A 21 -10.18 5.75 -5.89
CA HIS A 21 -9.30 5.30 -4.80
C HIS A 21 -8.23 4.28 -5.23
N ARG A 22 -8.29 3.79 -6.47
CA ARG A 22 -7.37 2.80 -7.06
C ARG A 22 -6.85 3.34 -8.39
N PRO A 23 -5.95 4.32 -8.35
CA PRO A 23 -5.38 4.86 -9.58
C PRO A 23 -4.68 3.75 -10.37
N GLU A 24 -4.90 3.73 -11.67
CA GLU A 24 -4.17 2.86 -12.59
C GLU A 24 -2.70 3.30 -12.67
N PRO A 25 -1.75 2.36 -12.92
CA PRO A 25 -0.34 2.68 -13.15
C PRO A 25 -0.19 3.88 -14.07
N VAL A 26 0.69 4.82 -13.73
CA VAL A 26 0.95 5.95 -14.63
C VAL A 26 1.51 5.40 -15.96
N ALA A 27 1.15 6.04 -17.07
CA ALA A 27 1.63 5.63 -18.39
C ALA A 27 3.17 5.60 -18.41
N GLY A 28 3.75 4.52 -18.94
CA GLY A 28 5.22 4.34 -18.97
C GLY A 28 5.86 3.89 -17.64
N GLU A 29 5.06 3.48 -16.66
CA GLU A 29 5.58 2.85 -15.43
C GLU A 29 5.42 1.33 -15.41
N SER A 30 4.60 0.78 -16.30
CA SER A 30 4.47 -0.67 -16.44
C SER A 30 5.55 -1.20 -17.37
N VAL A 31 6.18 -2.32 -16.98
CA VAL A 31 7.12 -3.02 -17.87
C VAL A 31 6.36 -3.63 -19.04
N ALA A 32 7.00 -3.70 -20.21
CA ALA A 32 6.35 -4.18 -21.44
C ALA A 32 5.94 -5.67 -21.37
N SER A 33 6.69 -6.47 -20.63
CA SER A 33 6.43 -7.90 -20.43
C SER A 33 6.22 -8.23 -18.95
N PRO A 34 5.36 -9.21 -18.59
CA PRO A 34 5.15 -9.59 -17.21
C PRO A 34 6.45 -10.01 -16.52
N LEU A 35 6.57 -9.67 -15.24
CA LEU A 35 7.66 -10.10 -14.37
C LEU A 35 7.67 -11.62 -14.28
N ARG A 36 8.85 -12.19 -14.48
CA ARG A 36 9.10 -13.63 -14.40
C ARG A 36 10.38 -13.86 -13.63
N LEU A 37 10.28 -14.53 -12.50
CA LEU A 37 11.41 -14.84 -11.65
C LEU A 37 12.03 -16.17 -12.10
N THR A 38 13.34 -16.15 -12.32
CA THR A 38 14.12 -17.33 -12.71
C THR A 38 15.08 -17.78 -11.60
N ASP A 39 15.35 -16.91 -10.62
CA ASP A 39 16.32 -17.10 -9.53
C ASP A 39 15.65 -17.50 -8.20
N VAL A 40 14.40 -17.95 -8.22
CA VAL A 40 13.64 -18.33 -7.02
C VAL A 40 13.09 -19.75 -7.17
N GLU A 41 13.38 -20.59 -6.19
CA GLU A 41 12.86 -21.94 -6.11
C GLU A 41 11.37 -21.96 -5.80
N TYR A 42 10.71 -23.05 -6.22
CA TYR A 42 9.31 -23.29 -5.89
C TYR A 42 9.19 -23.77 -4.44
N PHE A 43 8.39 -23.07 -3.63
CA PHE A 43 8.06 -23.51 -2.28
C PHE A 43 7.01 -24.61 -2.31
N THR A 44 7.32 -25.74 -1.68
CA THR A 44 6.37 -26.82 -1.43
C THR A 44 5.54 -26.49 -0.19
N LEU A 45 4.24 -26.31 -0.39
CA LEU A 45 3.30 -25.99 0.69
C LEU A 45 2.51 -27.22 1.13
N PRO A 46 2.19 -27.34 2.43
CA PRO A 46 1.24 -28.34 2.91
C PRO A 46 -0.10 -28.23 2.18
N GLN A 47 -0.63 -29.36 1.71
CA GLN A 47 -1.94 -29.42 1.08
C GLN A 47 -3.05 -29.35 2.14
N LYS A 48 -4.16 -28.69 1.81
CA LYS A 48 -5.37 -28.66 2.66
C LYS A 48 -5.89 -30.08 2.81
N SER A 49 -5.96 -30.60 4.04
CA SER A 49 -6.62 -31.89 4.29
C SER A 49 -8.12 -31.76 4.00
N TRP A 50 -8.81 -32.89 3.72
CA TRP A 50 -10.27 -32.89 3.59
C TRP A 50 -10.96 -32.24 4.79
N ARG A 51 -10.45 -32.47 6.01
CA ARG A 51 -10.96 -31.86 7.24
C ARG A 51 -10.82 -30.33 7.23
N ASP A 52 -9.71 -29.81 6.72
CA ASP A 52 -9.50 -28.36 6.61
C ASP A 52 -10.44 -27.75 5.57
N GLN A 53 -10.64 -28.43 4.44
CA GLN A 53 -11.56 -27.98 3.39
C GLN A 53 -13.00 -27.90 3.92
N VAL A 54 -13.48 -28.94 4.61
CA VAL A 54 -14.82 -28.96 5.22
C VAL A 54 -14.95 -27.86 6.27
N ARG A 55 -13.96 -27.67 7.15
CA ARG A 55 -13.99 -26.60 8.16
C ARG A 55 -14.07 -25.22 7.50
N LEU A 56 -13.19 -24.94 6.54
CA LEU A 56 -13.18 -23.67 5.80
C LEU A 56 -14.50 -23.41 5.09
N PHE A 57 -15.11 -24.45 4.50
CA PHE A 57 -16.42 -24.36 3.88
C PHE A 57 -17.52 -24.03 4.90
N LEU A 58 -17.61 -24.79 5.99
CA LEU A 58 -18.60 -24.54 7.05
C LEU A 58 -18.43 -23.13 7.65
N GLN A 59 -17.20 -22.66 7.80
CA GLN A 59 -16.92 -21.31 8.28
C GLN A 59 -17.33 -20.23 7.27
N ALA A 60 -17.13 -20.45 5.97
CA ALA A 60 -17.62 -19.55 4.93
C ALA A 60 -19.16 -19.49 4.90
N SER A 61 -19.84 -20.59 5.24
CA SER A 61 -21.30 -20.66 5.37
C SER A 61 -21.84 -20.15 6.71
N GLY A 62 -20.98 -19.70 7.63
CA GLY A 62 -21.39 -19.24 8.97
C GLY A 62 -21.80 -20.36 9.94
N LEU A 63 -21.57 -21.62 9.59
CA LEU A 63 -21.94 -22.81 10.36
C LEU A 63 -20.83 -23.27 11.33
N SER A 64 -19.63 -22.69 11.26
CA SER A 64 -18.56 -22.99 12.21
C SER A 64 -17.60 -21.81 12.40
N THR A 65 -16.87 -21.82 13.50
CA THR A 65 -15.75 -20.91 13.74
C THR A 65 -14.42 -21.66 13.64
N ILE A 66 -13.47 -21.10 12.91
CA ILE A 66 -12.10 -21.61 12.84
C ILE A 66 -11.18 -20.65 13.60
N PRO A 67 -10.17 -21.16 14.33
CA PRO A 67 -9.14 -20.31 14.91
C PRO A 67 -8.56 -19.34 13.86
N MET A 68 -8.49 -18.06 14.21
CA MET A 68 -7.99 -16.99 13.34
C MET A 68 -6.64 -17.35 12.71
N MET A 69 -5.74 -17.95 13.49
CA MET A 69 -4.40 -18.33 13.02
C MET A 69 -4.43 -19.37 11.91
N THR A 70 -5.27 -20.40 12.02
CA THR A 70 -5.44 -21.42 10.99
C THR A 70 -5.97 -20.81 9.70
N ARG A 71 -6.93 -19.88 9.80
CA ARG A 71 -7.45 -19.14 8.64
C ARG A 71 -6.37 -18.30 7.97
N LEU A 72 -5.58 -17.57 8.77
CA LEU A 72 -4.48 -16.74 8.26
C LEU A 72 -3.39 -17.57 7.58
N ARG A 73 -3.06 -18.74 8.13
CA ARG A 73 -2.11 -19.68 7.50
C ARG A 73 -2.59 -20.10 6.12
N TRP A 74 -3.85 -20.50 5.99
CA TRP A 74 -4.41 -20.88 4.68
C TRP A 74 -4.48 -19.72 3.70
N GLN A 75 -4.82 -18.51 4.16
CA GLN A 75 -4.75 -17.30 3.33
C GLN A 75 -3.31 -16.99 2.88
N ALA A 76 -2.32 -17.24 3.73
CA ALA A 76 -0.92 -17.09 3.37
C ALA A 76 -0.49 -18.12 2.31
N HIS A 77 -0.91 -19.38 2.45
CA HIS A 77 -0.66 -20.41 1.43
C HIS A 77 -1.31 -20.04 0.09
N ASP A 78 -2.56 -19.56 0.10
CA ASP A 78 -3.26 -19.13 -1.11
C ASP A 78 -2.55 -17.92 -1.76
N THR A 79 -2.02 -17.00 -0.96
CA THR A 79 -1.21 -15.86 -1.43
C THR A 79 0.12 -16.32 -2.04
N ILE A 80 0.80 -17.28 -1.42
CA ILE A 80 2.06 -17.84 -1.93
C ILE A 80 1.81 -18.59 -3.25
N GLU A 81 0.79 -19.45 -3.34
CA GLU A 81 0.41 -20.13 -4.59
C GLU A 81 0.11 -19.14 -5.71
N TRP A 82 -0.63 -18.06 -5.43
CA TRP A 82 -0.89 -17.01 -6.41
C TRP A 82 0.39 -16.31 -6.89
N LEU A 83 1.30 -15.97 -5.95
CA LEU A 83 2.59 -15.37 -6.29
C LEU A 83 3.44 -16.31 -7.13
N GLN A 84 3.53 -17.60 -6.78
CA GLN A 84 4.28 -18.60 -7.54
C GLN A 84 3.69 -18.79 -8.94
N ALA A 85 2.36 -18.85 -9.07
CA ALA A 85 1.70 -19.01 -10.36
C ALA A 85 1.96 -17.80 -11.27
N SER A 86 1.89 -16.60 -10.70
CA SER A 86 2.06 -15.34 -11.43
C SER A 86 3.52 -15.05 -11.78
N LEU A 87 4.45 -15.27 -10.85
CA LEU A 87 5.87 -14.90 -11.00
C LEU A 87 6.76 -16.04 -11.53
N LEU A 88 6.50 -17.29 -11.15
CA LEU A 88 7.30 -18.46 -11.56
C LEU A 88 6.63 -19.26 -12.69
N GLY A 89 5.35 -19.02 -12.96
CA GLY A 89 4.56 -19.87 -13.85
C GLY A 89 4.28 -21.26 -13.27
N LYS A 90 4.56 -21.48 -11.98
CA LYS A 90 4.42 -22.76 -11.27
C LYS A 90 3.32 -22.67 -10.21
N GLY A 91 2.62 -23.76 -9.93
CA GLY A 91 1.53 -23.79 -8.95
C GLY A 91 0.16 -23.89 -9.61
N ARG A 92 -0.87 -24.03 -8.78
CA ARG A 92 -2.25 -24.36 -9.22
C ARG A 92 -3.19 -23.15 -9.29
N ALA A 93 -2.76 -22.01 -8.76
CA ALA A 93 -3.56 -20.80 -8.72
C ALA A 93 -3.69 -20.10 -10.09
N LYS A 94 -4.70 -19.22 -10.22
CA LYS A 94 -4.89 -18.38 -11.41
C LYS A 94 -3.68 -17.46 -11.59
N ARG A 95 -3.09 -17.50 -12.78
CA ARG A 95 -1.97 -16.64 -13.15
C ARG A 95 -2.48 -15.24 -13.45
N VAL A 96 -1.85 -14.23 -12.85
CA VAL A 96 -2.08 -12.82 -13.17
C VAL A 96 -0.79 -12.26 -13.76
N ALA A 97 -0.91 -11.51 -14.85
CA ALA A 97 0.24 -10.81 -15.44
C ALA A 97 0.60 -9.63 -14.55
N ILE A 98 1.80 -9.68 -13.95
CA ILE A 98 2.31 -8.63 -13.08
C ILE A 98 3.30 -7.78 -13.88
N THR A 99 2.94 -6.55 -14.19
CA THR A 99 3.75 -5.57 -14.94
C THR A 99 4.04 -4.30 -14.12
N HIS A 100 3.40 -4.13 -12.96
CA HIS A 100 3.61 -2.97 -12.08
C HIS A 100 3.51 -3.34 -10.58
N PRO A 101 4.30 -2.72 -9.68
CA PRO A 101 4.25 -3.00 -8.24
C PRO A 101 2.88 -2.83 -7.58
N VAL A 102 1.99 -2.01 -8.14
CA VAL A 102 0.62 -1.83 -7.61
C VAL A 102 -0.16 -3.14 -7.57
N GLN A 103 0.10 -4.05 -8.51
CA GLN A 103 -0.57 -5.36 -8.57
C GLN A 103 -0.09 -6.31 -7.46
N LEU A 104 1.06 -6.03 -6.86
CA LEU A 104 1.60 -6.74 -5.70
C LEU A 104 1.11 -6.14 -4.37
N LEU A 105 0.43 -4.97 -4.39
CA LEU A 105 0.02 -4.26 -3.17
C LEU A 105 -0.81 -5.13 -2.22
N PRO A 106 -1.79 -5.94 -2.67
CA PRO A 106 -2.54 -6.81 -1.76
C PRO A 106 -1.64 -7.81 -1.01
N ALA A 107 -0.63 -8.39 -1.68
CA ALA A 107 0.32 -9.28 -1.03
C ALA A 107 1.29 -8.54 -0.10
N MET A 108 1.69 -7.30 -0.47
CA MET A 108 2.50 -6.44 0.40
C MET A 108 1.74 -6.06 1.68
N GLU A 109 0.48 -5.65 1.57
CA GLU A 109 -0.36 -5.33 2.72
C GLU A 109 -0.60 -6.55 3.61
N PHE A 110 -0.90 -7.71 3.01
CA PHE A 110 -1.04 -8.94 3.75
C PHE A 110 0.26 -9.31 4.50
N LEU A 111 1.41 -9.20 3.85
CA LEU A 111 2.75 -9.42 4.44
C LEU A 111 2.99 -8.52 5.65
N MET A 112 2.64 -7.23 5.55
CA MET A 112 2.82 -6.27 6.64
C MET A 112 1.93 -6.61 7.84
N GLY A 113 0.75 -7.17 7.59
CA GLY A 113 -0.21 -7.60 8.60
C GLY A 113 0.00 -9.01 9.14
N LEU A 114 0.99 -9.80 8.69
CA LEU A 114 1.19 -11.16 9.18
C LEU A 114 1.72 -11.18 10.64
N PRO A 115 1.12 -12.00 11.54
CA PRO A 115 1.61 -12.16 12.90
C PRO A 115 2.95 -12.91 12.93
N PRO A 116 3.74 -12.79 14.02
CA PRO A 116 5.02 -13.49 14.17
C PRO A 116 4.91 -15.02 14.08
N ASP A 117 3.77 -15.61 14.43
CA ASP A 117 3.56 -17.08 14.38
C ASP A 117 3.56 -17.66 12.96
N LEU A 118 3.43 -16.81 11.93
CA LEU A 118 3.47 -17.16 10.51
C LEU A 118 4.77 -16.67 9.84
N ASP A 119 5.88 -16.68 10.56
CA ASP A 119 7.15 -16.14 10.06
C ASP A 119 7.70 -16.92 8.86
N VAL A 120 7.43 -18.22 8.76
CA VAL A 120 7.83 -19.04 7.61
C VAL A 120 7.13 -18.55 6.35
N GLU A 121 5.80 -18.46 6.38
CA GLU A 121 4.98 -17.97 5.28
C GLU A 121 5.31 -16.51 4.95
N ARG A 122 5.56 -15.70 5.98
CA ARG A 122 6.02 -14.32 5.84
C ARG A 122 7.32 -14.23 5.03
N ARG A 123 8.32 -15.05 5.33
CA ARG A 123 9.61 -15.07 4.60
C ARG A 123 9.43 -15.51 3.16
N MET A 124 8.56 -16.49 2.89
CA MET A 124 8.23 -16.92 1.53
C MET A 124 7.61 -15.78 0.71
N ILE A 125 6.59 -15.11 1.25
CA ILE A 125 5.95 -13.95 0.59
C ILE A 125 6.96 -12.83 0.39
N GLN A 126 7.76 -12.50 1.42
CA GLN A 126 8.78 -11.46 1.32
C GLN A 126 9.83 -11.79 0.24
N THR A 127 10.19 -13.06 0.06
CA THR A 127 11.15 -13.48 -0.96
C THR A 127 10.59 -13.29 -2.36
N LEU A 128 9.37 -13.79 -2.62
CA LEU A 128 8.71 -13.68 -3.93
C LEU A 128 8.46 -12.22 -4.31
N VAL A 129 7.89 -11.43 -3.39
CA VAL A 129 7.60 -10.02 -3.61
C VAL A 129 8.90 -9.21 -3.74
N GLY A 130 9.86 -9.40 -2.83
CA GLY A 130 11.12 -8.67 -2.86
C GLY A 130 11.91 -8.90 -4.15
N ARG A 131 11.96 -10.14 -4.63
CA ARG A 131 12.59 -10.50 -5.91
C ARG A 131 11.86 -9.89 -7.10
N ALA A 132 10.52 -9.93 -7.11
CA ALA A 132 9.72 -9.29 -8.15
C ALA A 132 9.95 -7.77 -8.21
N LEU A 133 10.04 -7.10 -7.05
CA LEU A 133 10.33 -5.66 -7.00
C LEU A 133 11.74 -5.34 -7.51
N ILE A 134 12.73 -6.17 -7.20
CA ILE A 134 14.09 -6.01 -7.71
C ILE A 134 14.15 -6.20 -9.24
N ASP A 135 13.48 -7.22 -9.77
CA ASP A 135 13.38 -7.46 -11.23
C ASP A 135 12.68 -6.31 -11.93
N TYR A 136 11.52 -5.87 -11.42
CA TYR A 136 10.82 -4.68 -11.92
C TYR A 136 11.74 -3.46 -11.98
N ARG A 137 12.44 -3.16 -10.89
CA ARG A 137 13.37 -2.03 -10.81
C ARG A 137 14.47 -2.12 -11.86
N LYS A 138 15.02 -3.31 -12.10
CA LYS A 138 16.05 -3.52 -13.14
C LYS A 138 15.48 -3.24 -14.53
N ARG A 139 14.34 -3.85 -14.87
CA ARG A 139 13.72 -3.72 -16.20
C ARG A 139 13.31 -2.29 -16.50
N ILE A 140 12.63 -1.62 -15.57
CA ILE A 140 12.19 -0.23 -15.78
C ILE A 140 13.37 0.74 -15.81
N SER A 141 14.47 0.45 -15.09
CA SER A 141 15.70 1.25 -15.19
C SER A 141 16.35 1.13 -16.56
N GLN A 142 16.28 -0.05 -17.18
CA GLN A 142 16.76 -0.30 -18.54
C GLN A 142 15.86 0.40 -19.57
N GLU A 143 14.53 0.24 -19.46
CA GLU A 143 13.56 0.87 -20.36
C GLU A 143 13.61 2.40 -20.32
N ARG A 144 13.91 3.00 -19.16
CA ARG A 144 14.02 4.46 -18.97
C ARG A 144 15.43 5.01 -19.14
N GLU A 145 16.43 4.16 -19.36
CA GLU A 145 17.86 4.52 -19.35
C GLU A 145 18.30 5.30 -18.09
N LYS A 146 17.60 5.10 -16.97
CA LYS A 146 17.82 5.83 -15.71
C LYS A 146 17.56 4.91 -14.51
N PRO A 147 18.46 4.90 -13.49
CA PRO A 147 18.23 4.12 -12.29
C PRO A 147 16.92 4.49 -11.58
N LEU A 148 16.03 3.51 -11.43
CA LEU A 148 14.87 3.60 -10.56
C LEU A 148 15.31 3.28 -9.12
N LEU A 149 14.98 4.17 -8.19
CA LEU A 149 15.05 3.91 -6.75
C LEU A 149 13.67 4.20 -6.16
N PHE A 150 13.08 3.23 -5.48
CA PHE A 150 11.74 3.38 -4.92
C PHE A 150 11.68 4.50 -3.87
N ALA A 151 12.71 4.65 -3.04
CA ALA A 151 12.81 5.74 -2.07
C ALA A 151 12.78 7.13 -2.74
N ARG A 152 13.46 7.26 -3.88
CA ARG A 152 13.52 8.51 -4.66
C ARG A 152 12.17 8.80 -5.30
N GLU A 153 11.57 7.81 -5.96
CA GLU A 153 10.25 7.97 -6.56
C GLU A 153 9.19 8.31 -5.51
N ALA A 154 9.21 7.63 -4.36
CA ALA A 154 8.35 7.99 -3.24
C ALA A 154 8.51 9.48 -2.89
N SER A 155 9.74 9.95 -2.68
CA SER A 155 9.99 11.37 -2.41
C SER A 155 9.43 12.30 -3.49
N ASN A 156 9.61 11.97 -4.77
CA ASN A 156 9.07 12.77 -5.89
C ASN A 156 7.55 12.88 -5.83
N TYR A 157 6.86 11.76 -5.69
CA TYR A 157 5.40 11.72 -5.56
C TYR A 157 4.91 12.47 -4.32
N PHE A 158 5.61 12.35 -3.19
CA PHE A 158 5.26 13.11 -1.99
C PHE A 158 5.33 14.61 -2.25
N TYR A 159 6.43 15.11 -2.83
CA TYR A 159 6.58 16.54 -3.08
C TYR A 159 5.61 17.06 -4.14
N ALA A 160 5.28 16.27 -5.16
CA ALA A 160 4.25 16.60 -6.13
C ALA A 160 2.87 16.78 -5.45
N GLY A 161 2.46 15.80 -4.64
CA GLY A 161 1.20 15.89 -3.87
C GLY A 161 1.23 17.02 -2.83
N PHE A 162 2.37 17.26 -2.19
CA PHE A 162 2.51 18.31 -1.18
C PHE A 162 2.41 19.71 -1.78
N LYS A 163 3.01 19.92 -2.96
CA LYS A 163 2.90 21.18 -3.71
C LYS A 163 1.43 21.50 -4.03
N ASP A 164 0.68 20.51 -4.49
CA ASP A 164 -0.76 20.66 -4.75
C ASP A 164 -1.57 20.90 -3.47
N GLN A 165 -1.23 20.18 -2.39
CA GLN A 165 -1.86 20.38 -1.09
C GLN A 165 -1.67 21.81 -0.55
N GLN A 166 -0.54 22.46 -0.81
CA GLN A 166 -0.33 23.86 -0.41
C GLN A 166 -1.20 24.84 -1.20
N MET A 167 -1.57 24.48 -2.43
CA MET A 167 -2.37 25.34 -3.31
C MET A 167 -3.87 25.15 -3.15
N ILE A 168 -4.33 24.02 -2.61
CA ILE A 168 -5.77 23.69 -2.54
C ILE A 168 -6.62 24.74 -1.81
N SER A 169 -6.06 25.39 -0.78
CA SER A 169 -6.75 26.45 -0.02
C SER A 169 -7.01 27.72 -0.83
N LYS A 170 -6.32 27.89 -1.97
CA LYS A 170 -6.44 29.05 -2.86
C LYS A 170 -7.45 28.82 -3.99
N VAL A 171 -8.00 27.61 -4.11
CA VAL A 171 -8.90 27.24 -5.21
C VAL A 171 -10.33 27.33 -4.73
N SER A 172 -11.12 28.20 -5.38
CA SER A 172 -12.52 28.45 -5.02
C SER A 172 -13.52 27.68 -5.90
N ALA A 173 -13.09 27.18 -7.06
CA ALA A 173 -13.94 26.45 -7.99
C ALA A 173 -14.05 24.96 -7.57
N PRO A 174 -15.26 24.44 -7.27
CA PRO A 174 -15.42 23.06 -6.80
C PRO A 174 -14.92 21.98 -7.79
N SER A 175 -15.10 22.20 -9.10
CA SER A 175 -14.62 21.30 -10.15
C SER A 175 -13.09 21.20 -10.18
N GLU A 176 -12.41 22.34 -10.09
CA GLU A 176 -10.96 22.41 -10.02
C GLU A 176 -10.44 21.79 -8.72
N GLN A 177 -11.12 22.07 -7.61
CA GLN A 177 -10.80 21.48 -6.31
C GLN A 177 -10.86 19.95 -6.35
N PHE A 178 -11.91 19.37 -6.94
CA PHE A 178 -12.04 17.91 -7.10
C PHE A 178 -10.84 17.32 -7.86
N PHE A 179 -10.46 17.90 -9.00
CA PHE A 179 -9.33 17.40 -9.79
C PHE A 179 -7.98 17.52 -9.05
N ILE A 180 -7.79 18.61 -8.30
CA ILE A 180 -6.61 18.79 -7.46
C ILE A 180 -6.60 17.75 -6.34
N VAL A 181 -7.73 17.49 -5.67
CA VAL A 181 -7.82 16.44 -4.64
C VAL A 181 -7.54 15.07 -5.21
N GLN A 182 -8.08 14.73 -6.39
CA GLN A 182 -7.75 13.48 -7.07
C GLN A 182 -6.25 13.38 -7.38
N ARG A 183 -5.63 14.47 -7.83
CA ARG A 183 -4.18 14.50 -8.12
C ARG A 183 -3.34 14.33 -6.84
N ILE A 184 -3.70 15.01 -5.75
CA ILE A 184 -3.06 14.82 -4.44
C ILE A 184 -3.22 13.37 -3.98
N TYR A 185 -4.43 12.81 -4.10
CA TYR A 185 -4.72 11.43 -3.73
C TYR A 185 -3.83 10.46 -4.50
N ASN A 186 -3.75 10.59 -5.83
CA ASN A 186 -2.92 9.75 -6.68
C ASN A 186 -1.44 9.84 -6.29
N ASN A 187 -0.93 11.06 -6.10
CA ASN A 187 0.46 11.29 -5.70
C ASN A 187 0.76 10.64 -4.33
N TYR A 188 -0.10 10.82 -3.33
CA TYR A 188 0.09 10.19 -2.03
C TYR A 188 -0.11 8.68 -2.05
N TYR A 189 -0.98 8.15 -2.91
CA TYR A 189 -1.12 6.73 -3.15
C TYR A 189 0.19 6.13 -3.69
N TYR A 190 0.76 6.73 -4.74
CA TYR A 190 2.04 6.28 -5.31
C TYR A 190 3.22 6.46 -4.38
N PHE A 191 3.27 7.57 -3.63
CA PHE A 191 4.26 7.73 -2.57
C PHE A 191 4.18 6.59 -1.55
N ARG A 192 2.99 6.23 -1.06
CA ARG A 192 2.82 5.12 -0.11
C ARG A 192 3.25 3.79 -0.71
N LEU A 193 2.85 3.52 -1.95
CA LEU A 193 3.23 2.31 -2.69
C LEU A 193 4.75 2.19 -2.78
N PHE A 194 5.43 3.21 -3.32
CA PHE A 194 6.87 3.18 -3.51
C PHE A 194 7.64 3.20 -2.19
N TYR A 195 7.11 3.85 -1.16
CA TYR A 195 7.69 3.74 0.19
C TYR A 195 7.65 2.29 0.70
N ILE A 196 6.50 1.61 0.58
CA ILE A 196 6.39 0.18 0.94
C ILE A 196 7.35 -0.67 0.10
N CYS A 197 7.44 -0.43 -1.21
CA CYS A 197 8.37 -1.13 -2.10
C CYS A 197 9.83 -0.96 -1.65
N SER A 198 10.24 0.26 -1.28
CA SER A 198 11.61 0.54 -0.79
C SER A 198 11.96 -0.26 0.46
N ILE A 199 11.00 -0.40 1.39
CA ILE A 199 11.16 -1.17 2.63
C ILE A 199 11.23 -2.68 2.35
N ILE A 200 10.34 -3.20 1.50
CA ILE A 200 10.28 -4.64 1.21
C ILE A 200 11.49 -5.10 0.41
N SER A 201 11.91 -4.31 -0.59
CA SER A 201 13.12 -4.58 -1.40
C SER A 201 14.43 -4.27 -0.67
N ARG A 202 14.37 -3.74 0.56
CA ARG A 202 15.52 -3.41 1.41
C ARG A 202 16.49 -2.45 0.71
N GLU A 203 15.96 -1.40 0.09
CA GLU A 203 16.82 -0.36 -0.48
C GLU A 203 17.70 0.29 0.59
N PRO A 204 18.93 0.70 0.24
CA PRO A 204 19.76 1.47 1.15
C PRO A 204 19.02 2.75 1.53
N ALA A 205 19.21 3.21 2.77
CA ALA A 205 18.60 4.44 3.24
C ALA A 205 19.11 5.61 2.39
N GLU A 206 18.20 6.28 1.68
CA GLU A 206 18.53 7.43 0.85
C GLU A 206 18.69 8.67 1.74
N GLY A 207 19.83 8.78 2.44
CA GLY A 207 20.23 9.95 3.22
C GLY A 207 19.13 10.54 4.14
N ALA A 208 19.13 11.86 4.33
CA ALA A 208 18.24 12.59 5.23
C ALA A 208 16.72 12.55 4.88
N ASN A 209 16.29 11.70 3.94
CA ASN A 209 14.89 11.59 3.55
C ASN A 209 14.05 10.95 4.67
N LYS A 210 13.33 11.81 5.41
CA LYS A 210 12.38 11.44 6.48
C LYS A 210 11.10 10.79 5.91
N LEU A 211 11.24 9.70 5.14
CA LEU A 211 10.13 9.04 4.43
C LEU A 211 9.03 8.56 5.38
N PHE A 212 9.37 8.02 6.55
CA PHE A 212 8.37 7.64 7.55
C PHE A 212 7.52 8.84 8.01
N SER A 213 8.12 9.99 8.31
CA SER A 213 7.37 11.19 8.71
C SER A 213 6.46 11.68 7.57
N LYS A 214 6.93 11.64 6.32
CA LYS A 214 6.13 11.90 5.12
C LYS A 214 4.97 10.90 4.98
N PHE A 215 5.21 9.64 5.35
CA PHE A 215 4.20 8.58 5.36
C PHE A 215 3.07 8.88 6.33
N MET A 216 3.39 9.26 7.56
CA MET A 216 2.39 9.67 8.54
C MET A 216 1.59 10.88 8.04
N ARG A 217 2.27 11.92 7.53
CA ARG A 217 1.61 13.12 7.01
C ARG A 217 0.65 12.82 5.86
N SER A 218 1.10 12.06 4.86
CA SER A 218 0.27 11.67 3.71
C SER A 218 -0.94 10.84 4.16
N SER A 219 -0.75 9.90 5.10
CA SER A 219 -1.82 9.03 5.60
C SER A 219 -2.89 9.82 6.36
N PHE A 220 -2.48 10.76 7.22
CA PHE A 220 -3.43 11.65 7.89
C PHE A 220 -4.16 12.58 6.92
N PHE A 221 -3.46 13.14 5.93
CA PHE A 221 -4.13 13.95 4.91
C PHE A 221 -5.15 13.13 4.12
N LEU A 222 -4.75 11.97 3.59
CA LEU A 222 -5.67 11.08 2.86
C LEU A 222 -6.88 10.67 3.69
N SER A 223 -6.74 10.56 5.02
CA SER A 223 -7.87 10.26 5.89
C SER A 223 -8.89 11.39 6.05
N THR A 224 -8.57 12.60 5.59
CA THR A 224 -9.52 13.73 5.52
C THR A 224 -10.25 13.82 4.19
N VAL A 225 -9.77 13.12 3.16
CA VAL A 225 -10.34 13.17 1.82
C VAL A 225 -11.65 12.37 1.78
N GLN A 226 -12.72 13.00 1.30
CA GLN A 226 -14.04 12.40 1.12
C GLN A 226 -14.26 11.96 -0.33
N ASP A 227 -15.16 11.00 -0.57
CA ASP A 227 -15.42 10.41 -1.88
C ASP A 227 -15.88 11.44 -2.92
N ASP A 228 -16.50 12.53 -2.50
CA ASP A 228 -16.95 13.64 -3.34
C ASP A 228 -15.84 14.64 -3.71
N GLY A 229 -14.59 14.36 -3.29
CA GLY A 229 -13.43 15.22 -3.50
C GLY A 229 -13.33 16.41 -2.55
N THR A 230 -14.14 16.45 -1.49
CA THR A 230 -14.00 17.47 -0.43
C THR A 230 -13.04 17.03 0.68
N LEU A 231 -12.64 17.99 1.54
CA LEU A 231 -11.77 17.73 2.69
C LEU A 231 -12.55 17.91 4.00
N ALA A 232 -12.57 16.85 4.82
CA ALA A 232 -13.10 16.89 6.16
C ALA A 232 -12.19 17.70 7.10
N ALA A 233 -12.77 18.40 8.07
CA ALA A 233 -12.01 19.14 9.09
C ALA A 233 -11.23 18.22 10.04
N LYS A 234 -11.64 16.95 10.18
CA LYS A 234 -11.00 15.94 11.03
C LYS A 234 -10.69 14.67 10.24
N PRO A 235 -9.58 13.99 10.54
CA PRO A 235 -9.24 12.72 9.90
C PRO A 235 -10.20 11.61 10.30
N SER A 236 -10.58 10.77 9.34
CA SER A 236 -11.29 9.53 9.61
C SER A 236 -10.29 8.44 10.03
N TYR A 237 -10.28 8.08 11.30
CA TYR A 237 -9.38 7.03 11.80
C TYR A 237 -9.64 5.65 11.19
N ARG A 238 -10.78 5.45 10.50
CA ARG A 238 -11.09 4.22 9.77
C ARG A 238 -10.37 4.14 8.42
N SER A 239 -10.01 5.26 7.81
CA SER A 239 -9.29 5.31 6.53
C SER A 239 -7.77 5.38 6.70
N LEU A 240 -7.28 5.49 7.94
CA LEU A 240 -5.85 5.32 8.24
C LEU A 240 -5.42 3.87 7.96
N PRO A 241 -4.14 3.65 7.57
CA PRO A 241 -3.60 2.30 7.45
C PRO A 241 -3.71 1.55 8.79
N PRO A 242 -3.79 0.21 8.77
CA PRO A 242 -3.75 -0.58 9.99
C PRO A 242 -2.47 -0.35 10.81
N LYS A 243 -2.59 -0.36 12.14
CA LYS A 243 -1.48 -0.14 13.08
C LYS A 243 -0.34 -1.12 12.83
N ASP A 244 -0.65 -2.39 12.55
CA ASP A 244 0.32 -3.44 12.25
C ASP A 244 1.19 -3.06 11.03
N HIS A 245 0.60 -2.42 10.01
CA HIS A 245 1.34 -1.98 8.83
C HIS A 245 2.29 -0.83 9.18
N VAL A 246 1.82 0.14 9.98
CA VAL A 246 2.66 1.26 10.41
C VAL A 246 3.82 0.77 11.27
N VAL A 247 3.57 -0.17 12.19
CA VAL A 247 4.61 -0.79 13.03
C VAL A 247 5.59 -1.61 12.17
N TYR A 248 5.10 -2.33 11.16
CA TYR A 248 5.95 -3.05 10.21
C TYR A 248 6.94 -2.12 9.52
N LEU A 249 6.45 -1.00 8.99
CA LEU A 249 7.25 0.00 8.29
C LEU A 249 8.23 0.68 9.25
N ALA A 250 7.77 1.12 10.42
CA ALA A 250 8.61 1.77 11.41
C ALA A 250 9.79 0.90 11.84
N LYS A 251 9.56 -0.41 12.06
CA LYS A 251 10.62 -1.36 12.47
C LYS A 251 11.65 -1.64 11.37
N ARG A 252 11.32 -1.43 10.10
CA ARG A 252 12.17 -1.77 8.95
C ARG A 252 12.76 -0.56 8.23
N ASP A 253 12.31 0.64 8.57
CA ASP A 253 12.90 1.88 8.09
C ASP A 253 14.20 2.17 8.86
N ASN A 254 15.34 1.85 8.23
CA ASN A 254 16.66 2.01 8.84
C ASN A 254 16.96 3.46 9.25
N ALA A 255 16.50 4.45 8.46
CA ALA A 255 16.73 5.86 8.75
C ALA A 255 15.92 6.30 9.99
N LEU A 256 14.68 5.82 10.12
CA LEU A 256 13.89 6.04 11.34
C LEU A 256 14.53 5.34 12.55
N GLN A 257 14.93 4.07 12.39
CA GLN A 257 15.51 3.29 13.49
C GLN A 257 16.80 3.92 14.03
N ALA A 258 17.67 4.45 13.15
CA ALA A 258 18.85 5.19 13.58
C ALA A 258 18.48 6.38 14.47
N ARG A 259 17.52 7.22 14.03
CA ARG A 259 17.08 8.40 14.80
C ARG A 259 16.38 8.04 16.11
N LEU A 260 15.60 6.96 16.15
CA LEU A 260 14.92 6.49 17.37
C LEU A 260 15.87 5.93 18.44
N ARG A 261 17.13 5.63 18.09
CA ARG A 261 18.17 5.25 19.06
C ARG A 261 18.78 6.47 19.74
N GLU A 262 18.82 7.59 19.04
CA GLU A 262 19.44 8.84 19.50
C GLU A 262 18.43 9.77 20.19
N ASP A 263 17.15 9.73 19.78
CA ASP A 263 16.12 10.68 20.23
C ASP A 263 14.97 9.98 20.99
N SER A 264 14.99 10.08 22.32
CA SER A 264 13.94 9.55 23.21
C SER A 264 12.62 10.33 23.11
N GLY A 265 12.67 11.61 22.74
CA GLY A 265 11.48 12.44 22.53
C GLY A 265 10.69 11.96 21.31
N LEU A 266 11.39 11.73 20.19
CA LEU A 266 10.82 11.17 18.97
C LEU A 266 10.19 9.79 19.20
N ARG A 267 10.78 8.96 20.07
CA ARG A 267 10.20 7.66 20.44
C ARG A 267 8.85 7.82 21.16
N THR A 268 8.77 8.75 22.11
CA THR A 268 7.54 9.04 22.84
C THR A 268 6.47 9.62 21.91
N GLU A 269 6.86 10.53 21.01
CA GLU A 269 5.97 11.09 19.99
C GLU A 269 5.41 9.99 19.08
N LEU A 270 6.27 9.09 18.58
CA LEU A 270 5.86 7.97 17.74
C LEU A 270 4.85 7.08 18.46
N GLN A 271 5.10 6.74 19.73
CA GLN A 271 4.16 5.95 20.53
C GLN A 271 2.81 6.65 20.73
N SER A 272 2.81 7.97 20.93
CA SER A 272 1.60 8.78 21.03
C SER A 272 0.80 8.75 19.72
N VAL A 273 1.47 8.98 18.59
CA VAL A 273 0.84 8.99 17.26
C VAL A 273 0.29 7.62 16.88
N LEU A 274 0.96 6.52 17.27
CA LEU A 274 0.49 5.15 17.01
C LEU A 274 -0.85 4.81 17.69
N ARG A 275 -1.35 5.63 18.63
CA ARG A 275 -2.67 5.46 19.26
C ARG A 275 -3.83 5.76 18.31
N TYR A 276 -3.61 6.57 17.28
CA TYR A 276 -4.65 6.90 16.29
C TYR A 276 -4.92 5.78 15.29
N PHE A 277 -4.00 4.82 15.17
CA PHE A 277 -4.10 3.71 14.22
C PHE A 277 -4.78 2.52 14.88
N ARG A 278 -5.75 1.94 14.18
CA ARG A 278 -6.52 0.80 14.67
C ARG A 278 -5.74 -0.50 14.44
N PRO A 279 -5.83 -1.49 15.35
CA PRO A 279 -5.29 -2.81 15.07
C PRO A 279 -5.95 -3.38 13.80
N LEU A 280 -5.19 -4.12 12.99
CA LEU A 280 -5.73 -4.79 11.80
C LEU A 280 -6.81 -5.82 12.15
N ARG A 281 -6.68 -6.42 13.34
CA ARG A 281 -7.55 -7.47 13.86
C ARG A 281 -7.86 -7.12 15.32
N GLY A 282 -9.08 -6.66 15.57
CA GLY A 282 -9.62 -6.24 16.86
C GLY A 282 -11.10 -5.95 16.75
#